data_AF-A0A5B7I3K5-F1
#
_entry.id   AF-A0A5B7I3K5-F1
#
_cell.length_a   1.000
_cell.length_b   1.000
_cell.length_c   1.000
_cell.angle_alpha   90.00
_cell.angle_beta   90.00
_cell.angle_gamma   90.00
#
_symmetry.space_group_name_H-M   'P 1'
#
loop_
_entity.id
_entity.type
_entity.pdbx_description
1 polymer ?
#
loop_
_entity_poly.entity_id
_entity_poly.type
_entity_poly.pdbx_seq_one_letter_code
_entity_poly.pdbx_strand_id
1 'polypeptide(L)' 'MEDGGRQTRGHSKKIPKSKCLRNIKMFSFPHRMEDIWNRLSEEVVAAESEHKFKEKLDKCSL' A
#
# COMPACT_ATOMS: atom_id res chain seq x y z
N MET A 1 -3.26 -10.14 -24.66
CA MET A 1 -2.20 -10.78 -23.86
C MET A 1 -2.57 -10.55 -22.40
N GLU A 2 -3.15 -11.56 -21.76
CA GLU A 2 -3.42 -11.54 -20.33
C GLU A 2 -2.08 -11.71 -19.60
N ASP A 3 -1.52 -10.61 -19.12
CA ASP A 3 -0.35 -10.62 -18.25
C ASP A 3 -0.79 -11.15 -16.90
N GLY A 4 -0.53 -12.44 -16.68
CA GLY A 4 -0.91 -13.21 -15.51
C GLY A 4 -0.52 -12.49 -14.23
N GLY A 5 -1.53 -11.90 -13.58
CA GLY A 5 -1.38 -11.17 -12.34
C GLY A 5 -0.65 -12.02 -11.31
N ARG A 6 0.59 -11.63 -11.01
CA ARG A 6 1.28 -12.04 -9.80
C ARG A 6 0.44 -11.59 -8.61
N GLN A 7 -0.50 -12.44 -8.19
CA GLN A 7 -1.29 -12.22 -6.99
C GLN A 7 -0.36 -12.42 -5.79
N THR A 8 0.40 -11.38 -5.45
CA THR A 8 1.15 -11.34 -4.21
C THR A 8 0.12 -11.29 -3.09
N ARG A 9 0.20 -12.20 -2.11
CA ARG A 9 -0.70 -12.23 -0.95
C ARG A 9 -0.95 -10.80 -0.40
N GLY A 10 -2.21 -10.34 -0.43
CA GLY A 10 -2.62 -8.98 -0.07
C GLY A 10 -3.63 -8.36 -1.06
N HIS A 11 -3.90 -7.05 -0.91
CA HIS A 11 -4.88 -6.31 -1.74
C HIS A 11 -4.33 -5.98 -3.15
N SER A 12 -5.23 -5.79 -4.11
CA SER A 12 -4.90 -5.55 -5.53
C SER A 12 -4.14 -4.24 -5.81
N LYS A 13 -4.25 -3.27 -4.90
CA LYS A 13 -3.69 -1.91 -5.03
C LYS A 13 -2.33 -1.71 -4.34
N LYS A 14 -1.55 -2.77 -4.12
CA LYS A 14 -0.25 -2.66 -3.44
C LYS A 14 0.77 -1.92 -4.29
N ILE A 15 1.60 -1.09 -3.66
CA ILE A 15 2.69 -0.38 -4.32
C ILE A 15 3.91 -1.30 -4.35
N PRO A 16 4.49 -1.59 -5.54
CA PRO A 16 5.68 -2.40 -5.65
C PRO A 16 6.88 -1.65 -5.08
N LYS A 17 7.56 -2.28 -4.12
CA LYS A 17 8.78 -1.73 -3.54
C LYS A 17 9.94 -1.86 -4.52
N SER A 18 10.59 -0.75 -4.82
CA SER A 18 11.83 -0.78 -5.60
C SER A 18 12.96 -1.43 -4.78
N LYS A 19 13.78 -2.28 -5.42
CA LYS A 19 14.94 -2.87 -4.74
C LYS A 19 15.94 -1.77 -4.38
N CYS A 20 16.00 -1.43 -3.10
CA CYS A 20 16.94 -0.46 -2.57
C CYS A 20 18.28 -1.15 -2.27
N LEU A 21 19.26 -1.04 -3.18
CA LEU A 21 20.60 -1.62 -2.99
C LEU A 21 21.40 -0.98 -1.84
N ARG A 22 20.96 0.17 -1.33
CA ARG A 22 21.59 0.89 -0.22
C ARG A 22 20.56 1.13 0.88
N ASN A 23 20.96 0.88 2.14
CA ASN A 23 20.13 1.08 3.34
C ASN A 23 19.53 2.48 3.43
N ILE A 24 20.22 3.51 2.92
CA ILE A 24 19.71 4.90 2.87
C ILE A 24 18.37 4.98 2.15
N LYS A 25 18.22 4.27 1.03
CA LYS A 25 16.98 4.27 0.25
C LYS A 25 15.92 3.34 0.86
N MET A 26 16.33 2.29 1.56
CA MET A 26 15.44 1.39 2.30
C MET A 26 14.75 2.08 3.49
N PHE A 27 15.46 2.98 4.20
CA PHE A 27 14.89 3.75 5.31
C PHE A 27 14.32 5.10 4.89
N SER A 28 14.36 5.41 3.60
CA SER A 28 13.83 6.66 3.07
C SER A 28 12.32 6.76 3.26
N PHE A 29 11.84 8.00 3.35
CA PHE A 29 10.43 8.32 3.55
C PHE A 29 9.48 7.63 2.54
N PRO A 30 9.80 7.56 1.23
CA PRO A 30 8.98 6.85 0.25
C PRO A 30 8.72 5.38 0.62
N HIS A 31 9.75 4.68 1.08
CA HIS A 31 9.65 3.25 1.38
C HIS A 31 8.81 2.99 2.64
N ARG A 32 8.85 3.91 3.63
CA ARG A 32 7.97 3.86 4.82
C ARG A 32 6.51 4.10 4.43
N MET A 33 6.25 5.05 3.54
CA MET A 33 4.90 5.32 3.03
C MET A 33 4.35 4.14 2.22
N GLU A 34 5.19 3.49 1.39
CA GLU A 34 4.85 2.25 0.69
C GLU A 34 4.52 1.11 1.66
N ASP A 35 5.25 0.99 2.77
CA ASP A 35 4.93 0.03 3.84
C ASP A 35 3.57 0.31 4.48
N ILE A 36 3.31 1.56 4.87
CA ILE A 36 2.04 1.95 5.49
C ILE A 36 0.88 1.63 4.53
N TRP A 37 1.00 2.06 3.27
CA TRP A 37 0.00 1.79 2.23
C TRP A 37 -0.26 0.28 2.06
N ASN A 38 0.80 -0.52 1.95
CA ASN A 38 0.69 -1.96 1.72
C ASN A 38 0.16 -2.74 2.93
N ARG A 39 0.11 -2.12 4.12
CA ARG A 39 -0.48 -2.69 5.34
C ARG A 39 -1.97 -2.37 5.47
N LEU A 40 -2.49 -1.44 4.68
CA LEU A 40 -3.92 -1.11 4.68
C LEU A 40 -4.74 -2.28 4.10
N SER A 41 -5.98 -2.39 4.54
CA SER A 41 -6.92 -3.36 3.99
C SER A 41 -7.46 -2.89 2.64
N GLU A 42 -7.89 -3.84 1.80
CA GLU A 42 -8.48 -3.51 0.50
C GLU A 42 -9.72 -2.63 0.64
N GLU A 43 -10.50 -2.80 1.71
CA GLU A 43 -11.68 -1.99 2.00
C GLU A 43 -11.35 -0.51 2.22
N VAL A 44 -10.21 -0.23 2.86
CA VAL A 44 -9.72 1.13 3.06
C VAL A 44 -9.24 1.67 1.72
N VAL A 45 -8.36 0.93 1.03
CA VAL A 45 -7.72 1.39 -0.21
C VAL A 45 -8.70 1.50 -1.41
N ALA A 46 -9.81 0.76 -1.38
CA ALA A 46 -10.88 0.81 -2.37
C ALA A 46 -12.03 1.75 -1.99
N ALA A 47 -11.84 2.64 -1.00
CA ALA A 47 -12.83 3.65 -0.69
C ALA A 47 -13.12 4.53 -1.91
N GLU A 48 -14.41 4.82 -2.11
CA GLU A 48 -14.93 5.55 -3.27
C GLU A 48 -14.62 7.06 -3.20
N SER A 49 -14.45 7.61 -2.00
CA SER A 49 -14.18 9.03 -1.79
C SER A 49 -13.09 9.23 -0.74
N GLU A 50 -12.42 10.38 -0.79
CA GLU A 50 -11.40 10.76 0.19
C GLU A 50 -11.96 10.83 1.62
N HIS A 51 -13.22 11.25 1.76
CA HIS A 51 -13.88 11.29 3.07
C HIS A 51 -14.06 9.89 3.66
N LYS A 52 -14.61 8.95 2.87
CA LYS A 52 -14.76 7.54 3.27
C LYS A 52 -13.40 6.87 3.53
N PHE A 53 -12.39 7.23 2.73
CA PHE A 53 -11.02 6.76 2.92
C PHE A 53 -10.46 7.21 4.28
N LYS A 54 -10.63 8.50 4.61
CA LYS A 54 -10.20 9.05 5.90
C LYS A 54 -10.93 8.40 7.07
N GLU A 55 -12.26 8.31 7.02
CA GLU A 55 -13.04 7.63 8.08
C GLU A 55 -12.59 6.18 8.30
N LYS A 56 -12.34 5.43 7.23
CA LYS A 56 -11.88 4.05 7.31
C LYS A 56 -10.43 3.94 7.79
N LEU A 57 -9.57 4.88 7.41
CA LEU A 57 -8.21 4.98 7.93
C LEU A 57 -8.20 5.26 9.43
N ASP A 58 -8.94 6.25 9.89
CA ASP A 58 -9.04 6.59 11.33
C ASP A 58 -9.56 5.38 12.14
N LYS A 59 -10.50 4.60 11.60
CA LYS A 59 -10.99 3.35 12.22
C LYS A 59 -9.97 2.21 12.20
N CYS A 60 -9.12 2.13 11.18
CA CYS A 60 -8.06 1.11 11.07
C CYS A 60 -6.75 1.52 11.77
N SER A 61 -6.67 2.75 12.26
CA SER A 61 -5.56 3.24 13.07
C SER A 61 -5.65 2.58 14.44
N LEU A 62 -4.81 1.57 14.67
CA LEU A 62 -4.55 0.97 15.97
C LEU A 62 -4.07 2.01 16.99
#